data_AF-A0A928ZTK1-F1
#
_entry.id   AF-A0A928ZTK1-F1
#
_cell.length_a   1.000
_cell.length_b   1.000
_cell.length_c   1.000
_cell.angle_alpha   90.00
_cell.angle_beta   90.00
_cell.angle_gamma   90.00
#
_symmetry.space_group_name_H-M   'P 1'
#
loop_
_entity.id
_entity.type
_entity.pdbx_description
1 polymer ?
#
loop_
_entity_poly.entity_id
_entity_poly.type
_entity_poly.pdbx_seq_one_letter_code
_entity_poly.pdbx_strand_id
1 'polypeptide(L)' 'MRILCCNNFGPKRSEYAARGISEYWIVDPSKEQVLILIWTDGLYEELAFRQAQRLKSSLLPTLELTAQQLLAG' A
#
# COMPACT_ATOMS: atom_id res chain seq x y z
N MET A 1 -7.78 0.31 -6.97
CA MET A 1 -6.53 0.63 -6.26
C MET A 1 -6.62 2.03 -5.66
N ARG A 2 -6.21 2.23 -4.41
CA ARG A 2 -6.19 3.55 -3.75
C ARG A 2 -4.88 3.71 -2.98
N ILE A 3 -4.30 4.92 -3.02
CA ILE A 3 -3.06 5.27 -2.31
C ILE A 3 -3.42 6.23 -1.17
N LEU A 4 -2.89 5.97 0.03
CA LEU A 4 -3.08 6.76 1.23
C LEU A 4 -1.75 7.30 1.76
N CYS A 5 -1.72 8.58 2.10
CA CYS A 5 -0.62 9.19 2.84
C CYS A 5 -0.86 9.10 4.35
N CYS A 6 0.22 9.19 5.13
CA CYS A 6 0.27 8.85 6.55
C CYS A 6 -0.68 9.54 7.52
N ASN A 7 -1.34 10.61 7.10
CA ASN A 7 -2.21 11.37 7.98
C ASN A 7 -3.61 10.76 8.23
N ASN A 8 -3.90 9.53 7.78
CA ASN A 8 -5.25 8.98 7.96
C ASN A 8 -5.30 7.42 7.97
N PHE A 9 -4.94 6.80 9.10
CA PHE A 9 -4.84 5.34 9.22
C PHE A 9 -5.94 4.64 10.04
N GLY A 10 -6.68 5.36 10.88
CA GLY A 10 -7.59 4.75 11.88
C GLY A 10 -8.90 4.21 11.30
N PRO A 11 -9.84 5.07 10.86
CA PRO A 11 -11.19 4.64 10.48
C PRO A 11 -11.28 3.94 9.10
N LYS A 12 -10.20 3.96 8.30
CA LYS A 12 -10.25 3.56 6.88
C LYS A 12 -10.17 2.07 6.62
N ARG A 13 -9.55 1.25 7.49
CA ARG A 13 -9.38 -0.19 7.23
C ARG A 13 -10.72 -0.93 7.17
N SER A 14 -11.57 -0.71 8.17
CA SER A 14 -12.90 -1.32 8.23
C SER A 14 -13.82 -0.78 7.12
N GLU A 15 -13.73 0.50 6.78
CA GLU A 15 -14.48 1.09 5.66
C GLU A 15 -14.05 0.48 4.31
N TYR A 16 -12.76 0.21 4.12
CA TYR A 16 -12.23 -0.36 2.89
C TYR A 16 -12.56 -1.85 2.76
N ALA A 17 -12.52 -2.59 3.87
CA ALA A 17 -13.05 -3.96 3.92
C ALA A 17 -14.53 -3.99 3.55
N ALA A 18 -15.36 -3.13 4.16
CA ALA A 18 -16.79 -3.03 3.85
C ALA A 18 -17.08 -2.64 2.40
N ARG A 19 -16.15 -1.94 1.74
CA ARG A 19 -16.24 -1.54 0.32
C ARG A 19 -15.57 -2.52 -0.64
N GLY A 20 -15.04 -3.65 -0.15
CA GLY A 20 -14.41 -4.67 -0.98
C GLY A 20 -13.14 -4.20 -1.70
N ILE A 21 -12.37 -3.29 -1.09
CA ILE A 21 -11.09 -2.87 -1.67
C ILE A 21 -10.07 -4.01 -1.51
N SER A 22 -9.75 -4.69 -2.60
CA SER A 22 -8.82 -5.82 -2.59
C SER A 22 -7.36 -5.41 -2.39
N GLU A 23 -7.00 -4.18 -2.73
CA GLU A 23 -5.64 -3.67 -2.57
C GLU A 23 -5.61 -2.14 -2.37
N TYR A 24 -4.88 -1.69 -1.35
CA TYR A 24 -4.56 -0.28 -1.15
C TYR A 24 -3.18 -0.09 -0.55
N TRP A 25 -2.60 1.08 -0.81
CA TRP A 25 -1.21 1.37 -0.52
C TRP A 25 -1.11 2.47 0.52
N ILE A 26 -0.14 2.35 1.41
CA ILE A 26 0.21 3.37 2.38
C ILE A 26 1.61 3.87 2.07
N VAL A 27 1.76 5.17 1.89
CA VAL A 27 3.07 5.81 1.65
C VAL A 27 3.48 6.57 2.90
N ASP A 28 4.62 6.17 3.48
CA ASP A 28 5.23 6.76 4.69
C ASP A 28 6.62 7.34 4.40
N PRO A 29 6.69 8.62 3.98
CA PRO A 29 7.95 9.33 3.77
C PRO A 29 8.81 9.42 5.03
N SER A 30 8.19 9.62 6.19
CA SER A 30 8.90 9.75 7.47
C SER A 30 9.65 8.47 7.85
N LYS A 31 9.17 7.30 7.39
CA LYS A 31 9.82 5.99 7.61
C LYS A 31 10.49 5.44 6.35
N GLU A 32 10.53 6.21 5.26
CA GLU A 32 11.02 5.78 3.95
C GLU A 32 10.43 4.43 3.50
N GLN A 33 9.12 4.25 3.73
CA GLN A 33 8.44 2.97 3.58
C GLN A 33 7.13 3.10 2.82
N VAL A 34 6.83 2.09 2.02
CA VAL A 34 5.53 1.88 1.38
C VAL A 34 4.95 0.57 1.89
N LEU A 35 3.69 0.57 2.36
CA LEU A 35 2.96 -0.65 2.70
C LEU A 35 1.93 -0.99 1.61
N ILE A 36 2.11 -2.20 1.11
CA ILE A 36 1.23 -3.13 0.40
C ILE A 36 0.07 -3.70 1.21
N LEU A 37 -1.17 -3.22 1.21
CA LEU A 37 -2.26 -3.90 1.92
C LEU A 37 -3.16 -4.66 0.94
N ILE A 38 -3.14 -5.99 1.04
CA ILE A 38 -3.86 -6.91 0.15
C ILE A 38 -4.91 -7.67 0.97
N TRP A 39 -6.15 -7.68 0.51
CA TRP A 39 -7.22 -8.43 1.15
C TRP A 39 -7.08 -9.93 0.87
N THR A 40 -6.83 -10.71 1.91
CA THR A 40 -6.73 -12.18 1.88
C THR A 40 -7.56 -12.75 3.03
N ASP A 41 -8.48 -13.67 2.72
CA ASP A 41 -9.23 -14.47 3.71
C ASP A 41 -9.80 -13.71 4.92
N GLY A 42 -10.33 -12.51 4.70
CA GLY A 42 -11.01 -11.74 5.75
C GLY A 42 -10.14 -10.71 6.49
N LEU A 43 -8.87 -10.57 6.12
CA LEU A 43 -7.97 -9.56 6.67
C LEU A 43 -7.08 -8.94 5.58
N TYR A 44 -6.43 -7.82 5.92
CA TYR A 44 -5.40 -7.26 5.06
C TYR A 44 -4.04 -7.81 5.48
N GLU A 45 -3.35 -8.46 4.54
CA GLU A 45 -1.93 -8.75 4.65
C GLU A 45 -1.10 -7.51 4.29
N GLU A 46 -0.02 -7.28 5.05
CA GLU A 46 0.83 -6.11 4.89
C GLU A 46 2.18 -6.50 4.29
N LEU A 47 2.52 -5.92 3.13
CA LEU A 47 3.82 -6.06 2.48
C LEU A 47 4.59 -4.75 2.60
N ALA A 48 5.70 -4.75 3.34
CA ALA A 48 6.54 -3.57 3.50
C ALA A 48 7.65 -3.51 2.45
N PHE A 49 7.76 -2.36 1.80
CA PHE A 49 8.80 -2.07 0.80
C PHE A 49 9.54 -0.78 1.16
N ARG A 50 10.85 -0.78 0.98
CA ARG A 50 11.74 0.34 1.29
C ARG A 50 12.80 0.51 0.20
N GLN A 51 13.34 1.72 0.08
CA GLN A 51 14.46 2.02 -0.81
C GLN A 51 14.22 1.50 -2.25
N ALA A 52 15.21 0.82 -2.84
CA ALA A 52 15.13 0.28 -4.20
C ALA A 52 14.27 -1.00 -4.34
N GLN A 53 13.57 -1.44 -3.30
CA GLN A 53 12.69 -2.60 -3.41
C GLN A 53 11.53 -2.31 -4.38
N ARG A 54 11.34 -3.21 -5.35
CA ARG A 54 10.25 -3.14 -6.33
C ARG A 54 8.92 -3.42 -5.63
N LEU A 55 7.96 -2.52 -5.82
CA LEU A 55 6.61 -2.66 -5.31
C LEU A 55 5.91 -3.78 -6.08
N LYS A 56 5.20 -4.64 -5.35
CA LYS A 56 4.44 -5.75 -5.94
C LYS A 56 2.94 -5.47 -5.75
N SER A 57 2.27 -5.19 -6.86
CA SER A 57 0.81 -5.06 -6.92
C SER A 57 0.22 -6.36 -7.45
N SER A 58 -0.82 -6.86 -6.81
CA SER A 58 -1.66 -7.92 -7.36
C SER A 58 -2.58 -7.39 -8.46
N LEU A 59 -2.95 -6.11 -8.40
CA LEU A 59 -3.79 -5.46 -9.42
C LEU A 59 -3.01 -4.97 -10.65
N LEU A 60 -1.72 -4.65 -10.48
CA LEU A 60 -0.85 -4.12 -11.53
C LEU A 60 0.48 -4.90 -11.59
N PRO A 61 0.48 -6.15 -12.10
CA PRO A 61 1.66 -7.02 -12.07
C PRO A 61 2.83 -6.50 -12.91
N THR A 62 2.58 -5.63 -13.88
CA THR A 62 3.59 -5.00 -14.74
C THR A 62 4.07 -3.65 -14.21
N LEU A 63 3.75 -3.31 -12.96
CA LEU A 63 4.14 -2.03 -12.38
C LEU A 63 5.64 -2.01 -12.04
N GLU A 64 6.36 -1.21 -12.80
CA GLU A 64 7.81 -1.01 -12.67
C GLU A 64 8.09 0.21 -11.77
N LEU A 65 7.86 0.05 -10.47
CA LEU A 65 8.02 1.13 -9.49
C LEU A 65 8.71 0.63 -8.22
N THR A 66 9.68 1.40 -7.72
CA THR A 66 10.33 1.14 -6.43
C THR A 66 9.76 2.03 -5.32
N ALA A 67 9.93 1.62 -4.06
CA ALA A 67 9.51 2.44 -2.93
C ALA A 67 10.20 3.82 -2.93
N GLN A 68 11.50 3.87 -3.19
CA GLN A 68 12.27 5.11 -3.27
C GLN A 68 11.73 6.05 -4.36
N GLN A 69 11.41 5.54 -5.54
CA GLN A 69 10.84 6.35 -6.62
C GLN A 69 9.47 6.92 -6.25
N LEU A 70 8.64 6.14 -5.54
CA LEU A 70 7.34 6.61 -5.08
C LEU A 70 7.45 7.67 -3.97
N LEU A 71 8.47 7.56 -3.12
CA LEU A 71 8.71 8.47 -1.99
C LEU A 71 9.43 9.77 -2.40
N ALA A 72 10.12 9.77 -3.54
CA ALA A 72 10.85 10.92 -4.08
C ALA A 72 9.99 11.89 -4.91
N GLY A 73 8.68 11.63 -5.03
CA GLY A 73 7.72 12.42 -5.80
C GLY A 73 7.22 13.68 -5.10
#